data_AF-A0A815W875-F1
#
_entry.id   AF-A0A815W875-F1
#
_cell.length_a   1.000
_cell.length_b   1.000
_cell.length_c   1.000
_cell.angle_alpha   90.00
_cell.angle_beta   90.00
_cell.angle_gamma   90.00
#
_symmetry.space_group_name_H-M   'P 1'
#
loop_
_entity.id
_entity.type
_entity.pdbx_description
1 polymer ?
#
loop_
_entity_poly.entity_id
_entity_poly.type
_entity_poly.pdbx_seq_one_letter_code
_entity_poly.pdbx_strand_id
1 'polypeptide(L)' 'YNLLRSVSIKVVRHLGIIGTCNVQFALNPLCMEYYIIKVNAGLSCSSEFASKATGYPLAYP' A
#
# COMPACT_ATOMS: atom_id res chain seq x y z
N TYR A 1 -14.80 -5.29 1.89
CA TYR A 1 -13.77 -4.26 2.15
C TYR A 1 -12.72 -4.59 3.24
N ASN A 2 -12.90 -5.60 4.10
CA ASN A 2 -11.93 -5.89 5.19
C ASN A 2 -10.80 -6.88 4.83
N LEU A 3 -10.95 -7.66 3.75
CA LEU A 3 -10.00 -8.69 3.34
C LEU A 3 -8.67 -8.07 2.88
N LEU A 4 -8.71 -7.19 1.87
CA LEU A 4 -7.52 -6.54 1.29
C LEU A 4 -6.76 -5.74 2.35
N ARG A 5 -7.47 -5.03 3.25
CA ARG A 5 -6.83 -4.28 4.34
C ARG A 5 -6.06 -5.19 5.30
N SER A 6 -6.66 -6.31 5.70
CA SER A 6 -6.02 -7.27 6.61
C SER A 6 -4.81 -7.94 5.96
N VAL A 7 -4.92 -8.24 4.66
CA VAL A 7 -3.81 -8.78 3.85
C VAL A 7 -2.67 -7.76 3.75
N SER A 8 -2.95 -6.50 3.44
CA SER A 8 -1.92 -5.45 3.40
C SER A 8 -1.16 -5.34 4.72
N ILE A 9 -1.87 -5.32 5.86
CA ILE A 9 -1.23 -5.24 7.18
C ILE A 9 -0.36 -6.47 7.45
N LYS A 10 -0.84 -7.67 7.11
CA LYS A 10 -0.05 -8.91 7.26
C LYS A 10 1.20 -8.90 6.38
N VAL A 11 1.07 -8.48 5.12
CA VAL A 11 2.19 -8.41 4.16
C VAL A 11 3.24 -7.40 4.62
N VAL A 12 2.83 -6.20 5.03
CA VAL A 12 3.72 -5.15 5.55
C VAL A 12 4.44 -5.59 6.82
N ARG A 13 3.73 -6.25 7.75
CA ARG A 13 4.31 -6.83 8.97
C ARG A 13 5.29 -7.97 8.66
N HIS A 14 4.95 -8.83 7.71
CA HIS A 14 5.79 -9.96 7.32
C HIS A 14 7.07 -9.52 6.60
N LEU A 15 6.99 -8.44 5.81
CA LEU A 15 8.13 -7.83 5.13
C LEU A 15 8.96 -6.91 6.04
N GLY A 16 8.50 -6.61 7.26
CA GLY A 16 9.22 -5.76 8.21
C GLY A 16 9.39 -4.32 7.74
N ILE A 17 8.47 -3.80 6.92
CA ILE A 17 8.59 -2.43 6.38
C ILE A 17 8.25 -1.43 7.49
N ILE A 18 9.23 -0.60 7.86
CA ILE A 18 9.08 0.49 8.83
C ILE A 18 9.06 1.80 8.05
N GLY A 19 7.87 2.40 7.89
CA GLY A 19 7.67 3.63 7.14
C GLY A 19 6.48 3.57 6.17
N THR A 20 6.48 4.44 5.16
CA THR A 20 5.45 4.45 4.11
C THR A 20 5.72 3.34 3.09
N CYS A 21 4.64 2.66 2.70
CA CYS A 21 4.70 1.62 1.68
C CYS A 21 3.46 1.64 0.81
N ASN A 22 3.66 1.36 -0.48
CA ASN A 22 2.58 1.26 -1.45
C ASN A 22 2.49 -0.18 -1.94
N VAL A 23 1.36 -0.83 -1.68
CA VAL A 23 1.07 -2.21 -2.12
C VAL A 23 -0.03 -2.16 -3.17
N GLN A 24 0.29 -2.66 -4.37
CA GLN A 24 -0.65 -2.77 -5.48
C GLN A 24 -1.17 -4.21 -5.57
N PHE A 25 -2.49 -4.33 -5.62
CA PHE A 25 -3.20 -5.60 -5.72
C PHE A 25 -3.98 -5.67 -7.03
N ALA A 26 -3.97 -6.83 -7.69
CA ALA A 26 -4.94 -7.19 -8.71
C ALA A 26 -6.06 -7.98 -8.05
N LEU A 27 -7.30 -7.49 -8.13
CA LEU A 27 -8.48 -8.24 -7.72
C LEU A 27 -9.18 -8.75 -8.98
N ASN A 28 -9.43 -10.05 -9.05
CA ASN A 28 -10.27 -10.59 -10.12
C ASN A 28 -11.75 -10.24 -9.81
N PRO A 29 -12.49 -9.63 -10.75
CA PRO A 29 -13.91 -9.28 -10.52
C PRO A 29 -14.84 -10.50 -10.54
N LEU A 30 -14.41 -11.64 -11.12
CA LEU A 30 -15.23 -12.83 -11.31
C LEU A 30 -14.97 -13.92 -10.27
N CYS A 31 -13.73 -13.98 -9.76
CA CYS A 31 -13.34 -14.85 -8.66
C CYS A 31 -12.82 -13.94 -7.54
N MET A 32 -13.21 -14.15 -6.27
CA MET A 32 -12.68 -13.37 -5.13
C MET A 32 -11.18 -13.60 -4.84
N GLU A 33 -10.41 -13.98 -5.86
CA GLU A 33 -8.97 -14.11 -5.84
C GLU A 33 -8.30 -12.75 -6.00
N TYR A 34 -7.25 -12.54 -5.21
CA TYR A 34 -6.42 -11.36 -5.27
C TYR A 34 -4.96 -11.77 -5.40
N TYR A 35 -4.22 -11.02 -6.21
CA TYR A 35 -2.79 -11.20 -6.43
C TYR A 35 -2.05 -9.92 -6.07
N ILE A 36 -0.84 -10.04 -5.53
CA ILE A 36 0.01 -8.90 -5.20
C ILE A 36 0.89 -8.63 -6.43
N ILE A 37 0.72 -7.46 -7.06
CA ILE A 37 1.49 -7.08 -8.24
C ILE A 37 2.85 -6.52 -7.82
N LYS A 38 2.86 -5.57 -6.88
CA LYS A 38 4.06 -4.86 -6.48
C LYS A 38 3.95 -4.32 -5.06
N VAL A 39 5.05 -4.41 -4.32
CA VAL A 39 5.26 -3.74 -3.04
C VAL A 39 6.42 -2.77 -3.22
N ASN A 40 6.18 -1.47 -3.01
CA ASN A 40 7.25 -0.48 -2.90
C ASN A 40 7.40 -0.10 -1.42
N ALA A 41 8.54 -0.44 -0.84
CA ALA A 41 8.94 -0.03 0.51
C ALA A 41 9.81 1.24 0.39
N GLY A 42 9.30 2.38 0.84
CA GLY A 42 9.96 3.68 0.72
C GLY A 42 9.08 4.78 0.10
N LEU A 43 9.60 6.01 0.08
CA LEU A 43 8.99 7.16 -0.59
C LEU A 43 8.91 6.90 -2.09
N SER A 44 7.75 6.50 -2.58
CA SER A 44 7.43 6.43 -4.00
C SER A 44 6.68 7.71 -4.40
N CYS A 45 6.86 8.24 -5.61
CA CYS A 45 6.18 9.48 -6.07
C CYS A 45 4.65 9.51 -5.81
N SER A 46 3.99 8.37 -5.65
CA SER A 46 2.59 8.27 -5.20
C SER A 46 2.32 8.79 -3.77
N SER A 47 3.28 8.72 -2.84
CA SER A 47 3.15 9.31 -1.49
C SER A 47 3.22 10.84 -1.54
N GLU A 48 3.97 11.40 -2.48
CA GLU A 48 4.06 12.84 -2.72
C GLU A 48 2.74 13.38 -3.30
N PHE A 49 2.15 12.65 -4.26
CA PHE A 49 0.80 12.92 -4.75
C PHE A 49 -0.27 12.80 -3.66
N ALA A 50 -0.21 11.76 -2.81
CA ALA A 50 -1.15 11.58 -1.71
C ALA A 50 -1.06 12.73 -0.69
N SER A 51 0.16 13.16 -0.36
CA SER A 51 0.39 14.32 0.51
C SER A 51 -0.19 15.60 -0.09
N LYS A 52 -0.05 15.80 -1.40
CA LYS A 52 -0.65 16.94 -2.12
C LYS A 52 -2.18 16.88 -2.19
N ALA A 53 -2.76 15.68 -2.28
CA ALA A 53 -4.21 15.48 -2.37
C ALA A 53 -4.93 15.55 -1.01
N THR A 54 -4.25 15.21 0.08
CA THR A 54 -4.83 15.15 1.44
C THR A 54 -4.37 16.27 2.36
N GLY A 55 -3.34 17.04 1.99
CA GLY A 55 -2.76 18.10 2.83
C GLY A 55 -1.98 17.59 4.04
N TYR A 56 -1.80 16.27 4.19
CA TYR A 56 -1.05 15.66 5.28
C TYR A 56 0.40 15.45 4.85
N PRO A 57 1.40 16.07 5.51
CA PRO A 57 2.80 15.90 5.17
C PRO A 57 3.29 14.50 5.58
N LEU A 58 3.29 13.57 4.63
CA LEU A 58 3.84 12.21 4.77
C LEU A 58 5.37 12.17 4.51
N ALA A 59 5.92 13.28 4.03
CA ALA A 59 7.32 13.48 3.74
C ALA A 59 7.79 14.72 4.51
N TYR A 60 8.17 14.54 5.77
CA TYR A 60 9.05 15.48 6.44
C TYR A 60 10.13 14.68 7.17
N PRO A 61 11.40 15.12 7.15
CA PRO A 61 12.51 14.49 7.86
C PRO A 61 12.28 14.40 9.37
#